data_AF-A0A6P2B6Z8-F1
#
_entry.id   AF-A0A6P2B6Z8-F1
#
_cell.length_a   1.000
_cell.length_b   1.000
_cell.length_c   1.000
_cell.angle_alpha   90.00
_cell.angle_beta   90.00
_cell.angle_gamma   90.00
#
_symmetry.space_group_name_H-M   'P 1'
#
loop_
_entity.id
_entity.type
_entity.pdbx_description
1 polymer ?
#
loop_
_entity_poly.entity_id
_entity_poly.type
_entity_poly.pdbx_seq_one_letter_code
_entity_poly.pdbx_strand_id
1 'polypeptide(L)'
;MTHTTELAMKHDWQNNPRWSGVTRPYAPKDVLRLRGTIKIEYTLARMAAERLWQLLQTEDYVNALGAISGNQAVQMVEAGLKAIYVSGWQVAADANTAGMMYPDQSLYPADSVAKLIERINNALMRADQVQHIDTPDGEGRYYFAPMVADAEAGFGGNLNAFELMKGMIKAGVGGVHFEDQLSSAKKCGHLGGKVLVPTSEFINKLISARLAADVMDVPTLIIARTDADSATLLTSDIDNRDQKFLTGERTSEGFYGVHHGMEACIARGLAYAPYADMIWMETSRPDLDEARTFAEAIHAEYPDQMLMYNCSPSFNWSRNLDAATIAKFQRELGAMGYKFQFITLAGFHSLNTAMFELASGYRDSGMTAYSKLQDREFDLARTDGYRAVKHQSFVGTGYFDLVQQVVTAGQSSTTAMAHSTEAEQFTDDADPQPAQAVAGTPTD
;
A
#
# COMPACT_ATOMS: atom_id res chain seq x y z
N MET A 1 28.06 15.85 13.78
CA MET A 1 27.07 15.67 12.70
C MET A 1 27.70 16.22 11.43
N THR A 2 28.14 15.36 10.52
CA THR A 2 28.65 15.81 9.22
C THR A 2 27.46 16.18 8.34
N HIS A 3 27.32 17.47 8.02
CA HIS A 3 26.34 17.92 7.02
C HIS A 3 26.68 17.27 5.68
N THR A 4 25.68 16.69 5.00
CA THR A 4 25.84 16.19 3.62
C THR A 4 26.25 17.37 2.74
N THR A 5 27.45 17.31 2.18
CA THR A 5 27.95 18.37 1.28
C THR A 5 27.41 18.17 -0.13
N GLU A 6 27.43 19.23 -0.94
CA GLU A 6 27.04 19.15 -2.36
C GLU A 6 27.86 18.08 -3.09
N LEU A 7 29.16 18.00 -2.80
CA LEU A 7 30.07 17.02 -3.38
C LEU A 7 29.72 15.59 -2.96
N ALA A 8 29.38 15.37 -1.68
CA ALA A 8 28.99 14.05 -1.18
C ALA A 8 27.68 13.56 -1.82
N MET A 9 26.67 14.43 -1.94
CA MET A 9 25.41 14.10 -2.60
C MET A 9 25.60 13.83 -4.10
N LYS A 10 26.41 14.65 -4.78
CA LYS A 10 26.76 14.41 -6.18
C LYS A 10 27.46 13.07 -6.37
N HIS A 11 28.38 12.73 -5.45
CA HIS A 11 29.08 11.44 -5.48
C HIS A 11 28.11 10.28 -5.25
N ASP A 12 27.20 10.36 -4.28
CA ASP A 12 26.18 9.34 -4.05
C ASP A 12 25.29 9.14 -5.29
N TRP A 13 24.74 10.21 -5.86
CA TRP A 13 23.89 10.14 -7.06
C TRP A 13 24.59 9.51 -8.28
N GLN A 14 25.91 9.67 -8.39
CA GLN A 14 26.69 9.14 -9.52
C GLN A 14 27.14 7.69 -9.33
N ASN A 15 27.31 7.23 -8.08
CA ASN A 15 27.99 5.96 -7.80
C ASN A 15 27.13 4.94 -7.06
N ASN A 16 26.01 5.35 -6.46
CA ASN A 16 25.10 4.45 -5.78
C ASN A 16 24.15 3.79 -6.80
N PRO A 17 24.13 2.45 -6.91
CA PRO A 17 23.27 1.72 -7.86
C PRO A 17 21.78 2.03 -7.72
N ARG A 18 21.33 2.46 -6.53
CA ARG A 18 19.95 2.92 -6.28
C ARG A 18 19.51 4.01 -7.26
N TRP A 19 20.44 4.84 -7.75
CA TRP A 19 20.16 5.97 -8.61
C TRP A 19 20.45 5.72 -10.09
N SER A 20 20.81 4.49 -10.47
CA SER A 20 21.00 4.12 -11.87
C SER A 20 19.72 4.39 -12.68
N GLY A 21 19.85 5.08 -13.80
CA GLY A 21 18.72 5.45 -14.67
C GLY A 21 17.83 6.61 -14.16
N VAL A 22 18.02 7.08 -12.91
CA VAL A 22 17.17 8.13 -12.32
C VAL A 22 17.62 9.52 -12.77
N THR A 23 16.75 10.22 -13.46
CA THR A 23 16.96 11.59 -13.95
C THR A 23 16.45 12.63 -12.96
N ARG A 24 17.29 13.62 -12.66
CA ARG A 24 16.94 14.81 -11.87
C ARG A 24 17.22 16.08 -12.69
N PRO A 25 16.22 16.92 -12.96
CA PRO A 25 16.44 18.20 -13.67
C PRO A 25 16.96 19.31 -12.76
N TYR A 26 17.15 19.04 -11.46
CA TYR A 26 17.73 19.95 -10.47
C TYR A 26 19.07 19.45 -9.98
N ALA A 27 19.87 20.34 -9.38
CA ALA A 27 21.20 20.02 -8.89
C ALA A 27 21.20 19.73 -7.37
N PRO A 28 22.22 19.04 -6.84
CA PRO A 28 22.38 18.82 -5.39
C PRO A 28 22.31 20.12 -4.57
N LYS A 29 22.84 21.23 -5.10
CA LYS A 29 22.76 22.55 -4.45
C LYS A 29 21.32 23.02 -4.20
N ASP A 30 20.39 22.67 -5.09
CA ASP A 30 18.98 23.07 -4.97
C ASP A 30 18.32 22.31 -3.81
N VAL A 31 18.63 21.01 -3.68
CA VAL A 31 18.20 20.16 -2.56
C VAL A 31 18.71 20.73 -1.23
N LEU A 32 20.01 21.02 -1.15
CA LEU A 32 20.62 21.54 0.08
C LEU A 32 20.06 22.92 0.47
N ARG A 33 19.75 23.78 -0.52
CA ARG A 33 19.13 25.08 -0.28
C ARG A 33 17.71 24.96 0.30
N LEU A 34 16.97 23.91 -0.06
CA LEU A 34 15.60 23.65 0.40
C LEU A 34 15.51 22.83 1.69
N ARG A 35 16.60 22.15 2.08
CA ARG A 35 16.62 21.20 3.22
C ARG A 35 16.56 21.85 4.60
N GLY A 36 16.94 23.12 4.72
CA GLY A 36 17.06 23.80 6.02
C GLY A 36 18.39 23.48 6.73
N THR A 37 18.50 23.87 8.00
CA THR A 37 19.79 23.95 8.72
C THR A 37 20.08 22.76 9.64
N ILE A 38 19.08 21.93 9.94
CA ILE A 38 19.21 20.77 10.84
C ILE A 38 18.94 19.48 10.08
N LYS A 39 19.62 18.39 10.48
CA LYS A 39 19.32 17.05 9.96
C LYS A 39 18.16 16.46 10.77
N ILE A 40 17.06 16.15 10.11
CA ILE A 40 15.94 15.41 10.68
C ILE A 40 16.00 14.00 10.08
N GLU A 41 16.04 12.99 10.94
CA GLU A 41 16.06 11.59 10.50
C GLU A 41 14.62 11.07 10.32
N TYR A 42 14.40 10.31 9.24
CA TYR A 42 13.14 9.63 8.95
C TYR A 42 13.37 8.12 8.93
N THR A 43 13.70 7.55 10.09
CA THR A 43 14.19 6.17 10.25
C THR A 43 13.30 5.14 9.58
N LEU A 44 11.98 5.16 9.85
CA LEU A 44 11.04 4.19 9.27
C LEU A 44 10.97 4.28 7.75
N ALA A 45 10.95 5.49 7.18
CA ALA A 45 10.92 5.66 5.73
C ALA A 45 12.21 5.19 5.06
N ARG A 46 13.38 5.47 5.67
CA ARG A 46 14.66 4.97 5.16
C ARG A 46 14.70 3.45 5.15
N MET A 47 14.40 2.82 6.29
CA MET A 47 14.38 1.36 6.43
C MET A 47 13.37 0.71 5.48
N ALA A 48 12.16 1.27 5.36
CA ALA A 48 11.14 0.78 4.46
C ALA A 48 11.57 0.88 2.99
N ALA A 49 12.13 2.03 2.57
CA ALA A 49 12.57 2.22 1.20
C ALA A 49 13.75 1.29 0.82
N GLU A 50 14.74 1.16 1.70
CA GLU A 50 15.89 0.27 1.50
C GLU A 50 15.46 -1.20 1.46
N ARG A 51 14.57 -1.62 2.36
CA ARG A 51 14.04 -2.99 2.35
C ARG A 51 13.16 -3.25 1.13
N LEU A 52 12.31 -2.31 0.74
CA LEU A 52 11.49 -2.45 -0.47
C LEU A 52 12.38 -2.62 -1.69
N TRP A 53 13.40 -1.77 -1.84
CA TRP A 53 14.38 -1.91 -2.91
C TRP A 53 15.04 -3.29 -2.89
N GLN A 54 15.54 -3.74 -1.73
CA GLN A 54 16.14 -5.07 -1.61
C GLN A 54 15.19 -6.19 -2.06
N LEU A 55 13.95 -6.19 -1.57
CA LEU A 55 12.96 -7.22 -1.92
C LEU A 55 12.67 -7.25 -3.42
N LEU A 56 12.55 -6.08 -4.06
CA LEU A 56 12.32 -6.00 -5.52
C LEU A 56 13.49 -6.54 -6.35
N GLN A 57 14.71 -6.53 -5.80
CA GLN A 57 15.90 -7.07 -6.46
C GLN A 57 16.08 -8.57 -6.20
N THR A 58 15.67 -9.08 -5.03
CA THR A 58 15.98 -10.45 -4.60
C THR A 58 14.83 -11.43 -4.77
N GLU A 59 13.58 -10.96 -4.77
CA GLU A 59 12.41 -11.82 -4.96
C GLU A 59 12.04 -11.89 -6.45
N ASP A 60 11.40 -12.99 -6.85
CA ASP A 60 10.83 -13.10 -8.20
C ASP A 60 9.83 -11.96 -8.45
N TYR A 61 8.98 -11.71 -7.44
CA TYR A 61 8.11 -10.56 -7.29
C TYR A 61 7.73 -10.39 -5.82
N VAL A 62 7.29 -9.18 -5.45
CA VAL A 62 6.75 -8.86 -4.13
C VAL A 62 5.25 -8.66 -4.27
N ASN A 63 4.45 -9.47 -3.58
CA ASN A 63 3.00 -9.30 -3.54
C ASN A 63 2.51 -8.67 -2.22
N ALA A 64 1.46 -7.87 -2.32
CA ALA A 64 0.86 -7.17 -1.18
C ALA A 64 -0.67 -7.13 -1.27
N LEU A 65 -1.31 -6.85 -0.13
CA LEU A 65 -2.75 -6.62 -0.02
C LEU A 65 -2.99 -5.20 0.50
N GLY A 66 -4.06 -4.56 0.03
CA GLY A 66 -4.50 -3.26 0.51
C GLY A 66 -5.02 -3.34 1.94
N ALA A 67 -4.34 -2.68 2.89
CA ALA A 67 -4.72 -2.60 4.28
C ALA A 67 -5.45 -1.29 4.60
N ILE A 68 -6.60 -1.37 5.28
CA ILE A 68 -7.38 -0.22 5.72
C ILE A 68 -7.21 0.09 7.23
N SER A 69 -6.51 -0.79 7.95
CA SER A 69 -6.25 -0.63 9.39
C SER A 69 -4.91 -1.23 9.80
N GLY A 70 -4.43 -0.82 10.98
CA GLY A 70 -3.20 -1.37 11.55
C GLY A 70 -3.27 -2.88 11.83
N ASN A 71 -4.40 -3.40 12.33
CA ASN A 71 -4.51 -4.84 12.59
C ASN A 71 -4.56 -5.66 11.30
N GLN A 72 -5.16 -5.16 10.22
CA GLN A 72 -5.07 -5.84 8.92
C GLN A 72 -3.61 -5.97 8.47
N ALA A 73 -2.83 -4.89 8.59
CA ALA A 73 -1.41 -4.92 8.27
C ALA A 73 -0.61 -5.89 9.16
N VAL A 74 -0.87 -5.91 10.47
CA VAL A 74 -0.24 -6.89 11.38
C VAL A 74 -0.56 -8.32 10.94
N GLN A 75 -1.82 -8.62 10.62
CA GLN A 75 -2.22 -9.96 10.18
C GLN A 75 -1.61 -10.35 8.82
N MET A 76 -1.48 -9.40 7.89
CA MET A 76 -0.78 -9.63 6.61
C MET A 76 0.67 -10.06 6.84
N VAL A 77 1.36 -9.41 7.78
CA VAL A 77 2.74 -9.76 8.14
C VAL A 77 2.78 -11.08 8.92
N GLU A 78 1.88 -11.30 9.88
CA GLU A 78 1.73 -12.58 10.59
C GLU A 78 1.61 -13.77 9.62
N ALA A 79 0.81 -13.60 8.57
CA ALA A 79 0.62 -14.59 7.50
C ALA A 79 1.82 -14.75 6.54
N GLY A 80 2.87 -13.92 6.68
CA GLY A 80 4.12 -14.04 5.93
C GLY A 80 4.26 -13.11 4.71
N LEU A 81 3.32 -12.18 4.49
CA LEU A 81 3.50 -11.17 3.43
C LEU A 81 4.67 -10.23 3.78
N LYS A 82 5.48 -9.92 2.77
CA LYS A 82 6.71 -9.12 2.93
C LYS A 82 6.50 -7.63 2.73
N ALA A 83 5.34 -7.19 2.25
CA ALA A 83 5.00 -5.80 1.98
C ALA A 83 3.50 -5.55 2.17
N ILE A 84 3.14 -4.27 2.33
CA ILE A 84 1.76 -3.81 2.53
C ILE A 84 1.43 -2.76 1.45
N TYR A 85 0.21 -2.80 0.92
CA TYR A 85 -0.31 -1.75 0.06
C TYR A 85 -1.25 -0.84 0.85
N VAL A 86 -1.15 0.47 0.65
CA VAL A 86 -2.02 1.47 1.30
C VAL A 86 -2.84 2.16 0.22
N SER A 87 -4.11 1.77 0.10
CA SER A 87 -5.01 2.17 -0.98
C SER A 87 -5.71 3.51 -0.71
N GLY A 88 -5.64 4.45 -1.66
CA GLY A 88 -6.39 5.71 -1.60
C GLY A 88 -7.90 5.48 -1.70
N TRP A 89 -8.33 4.50 -2.50
CA TRP A 89 -9.72 4.04 -2.56
C TRP A 89 -10.23 3.59 -1.19
N GLN A 90 -9.47 2.75 -0.48
CA GLN A 90 -9.88 2.27 0.86
C GLN A 90 -9.92 3.42 1.87
N VAL A 91 -8.97 4.35 1.80
CA VAL A 91 -8.99 5.57 2.60
C VAL A 91 -10.26 6.39 2.33
N ALA A 92 -10.62 6.60 1.07
CA ALA A 92 -11.87 7.27 0.70
C ALA A 92 -13.09 6.54 1.28
N ALA A 93 -13.11 5.22 1.21
CA ALA A 93 -14.25 4.42 1.65
C ALA A 93 -14.47 4.44 3.17
N ASP A 94 -13.43 4.25 3.98
CA ASP A 94 -13.63 3.96 5.42
C ASP A 94 -12.44 4.32 6.33
N ALA A 95 -11.46 5.11 5.89
CA ALA A 95 -10.30 5.47 6.73
C ALA A 95 -9.73 6.88 6.54
N ASN A 96 -10.54 7.82 6.03
CA ASN A 96 -10.10 9.21 5.83
C ASN A 96 -10.37 10.14 7.02
N THR A 97 -9.65 11.26 7.06
CA THR A 97 -9.71 12.25 8.15
C THR A 97 -10.96 13.12 8.14
N ALA A 98 -11.77 13.08 7.08
CA ALA A 98 -13.10 13.72 7.08
C ALA A 98 -14.17 12.87 7.78
N GLY A 99 -13.88 11.59 8.08
CA GLY A 99 -14.83 10.69 8.75
C GLY A 99 -16.07 10.36 7.92
N MET A 100 -15.97 10.47 6.59
CA MET A 100 -17.06 10.22 5.65
C MET A 100 -16.73 9.05 4.73
N MET A 101 -17.75 8.30 4.31
CA MET A 101 -17.59 7.32 3.23
C MET A 101 -17.67 8.04 1.88
N TYR A 102 -16.58 8.01 1.12
CA TYR A 102 -16.47 8.61 -0.20
C TYR A 102 -16.23 7.57 -1.30
N PRO A 103 -16.68 7.84 -2.53
CA PRO A 103 -16.11 7.19 -3.71
C PRO A 103 -14.67 7.66 -3.96
N ASP A 104 -13.92 6.87 -4.71
CA ASP A 104 -12.53 7.16 -5.08
C ASP A 104 -12.43 8.25 -6.16
N GLN A 105 -12.48 9.51 -5.70
CA GLN A 105 -12.47 10.73 -6.51
C GLN A 105 -11.70 11.89 -5.85
N SER A 106 -10.69 11.60 -5.03
CA SER A 106 -9.88 12.61 -4.31
C SER A 106 -10.69 13.59 -3.45
N LEU A 107 -11.84 13.16 -2.90
CA LEU A 107 -12.72 14.02 -2.09
C LEU A 107 -12.23 14.22 -0.66
N TYR A 108 -11.44 13.28 -0.15
CA TYR A 108 -10.98 13.30 1.23
C TYR A 108 -9.80 14.27 1.42
N PRO A 109 -9.53 14.74 2.66
CA PRO A 109 -8.39 15.62 2.92
C PRO A 109 -7.06 14.94 2.64
N ALA A 110 -6.15 15.63 1.95
CA ALA A 110 -4.90 15.07 1.40
C ALA A 110 -3.95 14.42 2.43
N ASP A 111 -4.13 14.67 3.73
CA ASP A 111 -3.32 14.05 4.80
C ASP A 111 -3.78 12.63 5.17
N SER A 112 -4.94 12.19 4.68
CA SER A 112 -5.59 10.95 5.11
C SER A 112 -4.75 9.70 4.89
N VAL A 113 -4.13 9.55 3.72
CA VAL A 113 -3.27 8.40 3.44
C VAL A 113 -2.02 8.41 4.34
N ALA A 114 -1.42 9.58 4.57
CA ALA A 114 -0.29 9.70 5.49
C ALA A 114 -0.68 9.30 6.92
N LYS A 115 -1.90 9.64 7.37
CA LYS A 115 -2.43 9.22 8.68
C LYS A 115 -2.65 7.71 8.77
N LEU A 116 -3.09 7.07 7.68
CA LEU A 116 -3.19 5.61 7.65
C LEU A 116 -1.82 4.93 7.68
N ILE A 117 -0.83 5.45 6.95
CA ILE A 117 0.57 4.95 7.00
C ILE A 117 1.10 5.03 8.44
N GLU A 118 0.92 6.16 9.12
CA GLU A 118 1.32 6.36 10.52
C GLU A 118 0.63 5.33 11.43
N ARG A 119 -0.68 5.12 11.27
CA ARG A 119 -1.46 4.12 12.03
C ARG A 119 -0.94 2.70 11.81
N ILE A 120 -0.60 2.33 10.56
CA ILE A 120 -0.07 1.01 10.23
C ILE A 120 1.30 0.81 10.87
N ASN A 121 2.22 1.76 10.71
CA ASN A 121 3.55 1.70 11.34
C ASN A 121 3.47 1.57 12.87
N ASN A 122 2.55 2.30 13.51
CA ASN A 122 2.33 2.19 14.95
C ASN A 122 1.84 0.79 15.37
N ALA A 123 0.97 0.16 14.58
CA ALA A 123 0.51 -1.20 14.85
C ALA A 123 1.62 -2.25 14.66
N LEU A 124 2.42 -2.13 13.60
CA LEU A 124 3.56 -3.01 13.35
C LEU A 124 4.63 -2.86 14.44
N MET A 125 4.90 -1.63 14.88
CA MET A 125 5.81 -1.35 16.00
C MET A 125 5.30 -1.93 17.32
N ARG A 126 3.98 -1.90 17.58
CA ARG A 126 3.40 -2.57 18.76
C ARG A 126 3.57 -4.08 18.67
N ALA A 127 3.33 -4.68 17.51
CA ALA A 127 3.49 -6.12 17.31
C ALA A 127 4.96 -6.56 17.51
N ASP A 128 5.91 -5.77 16.98
CA ASP A 128 7.34 -5.96 17.22
C ASP A 128 7.70 -5.88 18.71
N GLN A 129 7.23 -4.84 19.41
CA GLN A 129 7.44 -4.68 20.85
C GLN A 129 6.87 -5.84 21.66
N VAL A 130 5.69 -6.37 21.29
CA VAL A 130 5.09 -7.53 21.95
C VAL A 130 5.91 -8.78 21.73
N GLN A 131 6.38 -9.04 20.50
CA GLN A 131 7.26 -10.17 20.21
C GLN A 131 8.60 -10.06 20.96
N HIS A 132 9.20 -8.86 20.98
CA HIS A 132 10.53 -8.64 21.54
C HIS A 132 10.64 -8.91 23.05
N ILE A 133 9.51 -8.90 23.78
CA ILE A 133 9.49 -9.31 25.20
C ILE A 133 9.93 -10.76 25.36
N ASP A 134 9.45 -11.64 24.48
CA ASP A 134 9.69 -13.08 24.55
C ASP A 134 10.95 -13.49 23.76
N THR A 135 11.32 -12.72 22.72
CA THR A 135 12.47 -13.00 21.85
C THR A 135 13.44 -11.82 21.74
N PRO A 136 14.12 -11.44 22.83
CA PRO A 136 14.95 -10.22 22.88
C PRO A 136 16.19 -10.28 21.96
N ASP A 137 16.67 -11.47 21.60
CA ASP A 137 17.83 -11.64 20.72
C ASP A 137 17.51 -11.45 19.22
N GLY A 138 16.28 -11.03 18.89
CA GLY A 138 15.86 -10.71 17.52
C GLY A 138 15.46 -11.93 16.68
N GLU A 139 15.31 -13.08 17.32
CA GLU A 139 14.62 -14.22 16.71
C GLU A 139 13.13 -13.90 16.54
N GLY A 140 12.55 -14.24 15.39
CA GLY A 140 11.12 -14.05 15.12
C GLY A 140 10.82 -13.31 13.81
N ARG A 141 9.60 -12.80 13.73
CA ARG A 141 9.08 -12.16 12.51
C ARG A 141 9.57 -10.72 12.40
N TYR A 142 9.90 -10.32 11.17
CA TYR A 142 10.20 -8.93 10.86
C TYR A 142 8.90 -8.15 10.60
N TYR A 143 8.45 -7.35 11.58
CA TYR A 143 7.17 -6.63 11.48
C TYR A 143 7.21 -5.36 10.62
N PHE A 144 8.35 -4.73 10.42
CA PHE A 144 8.47 -3.45 9.70
C PHE A 144 8.40 -3.61 8.17
N ALA A 145 7.42 -4.38 7.68
CA ALA A 145 7.19 -4.59 6.25
C ALA A 145 7.00 -3.25 5.52
N PRO A 146 7.71 -3.01 4.39
CA PRO A 146 7.58 -1.77 3.66
C PRO A 146 6.18 -1.56 3.09
N MET A 147 5.73 -0.31 3.15
CA MET A 147 4.49 0.13 2.55
C MET A 147 4.73 0.79 1.19
N VAL A 148 3.91 0.42 0.21
CA VAL A 148 3.70 1.18 -1.03
C VAL A 148 2.33 1.86 -0.93
N ALA A 149 2.32 3.20 -1.01
CA ALA A 149 1.13 3.99 -0.73
C ALA A 149 0.66 4.85 -1.91
N ASP A 150 -0.64 5.13 -1.90
CA ASP A 150 -1.37 5.85 -2.95
C ASP A 150 -1.38 7.36 -2.71
N ALA A 151 -0.70 8.12 -3.57
CA ALA A 151 -0.76 9.58 -3.58
C ALA A 151 -1.74 10.15 -4.62
N GLU A 152 -2.54 9.28 -5.24
CA GLU A 152 -3.52 9.60 -6.28
C GLU A 152 -2.90 10.49 -7.38
N ALA A 153 -3.61 11.53 -7.81
CA ALA A 153 -3.12 12.53 -8.74
C ALA A 153 -2.28 13.65 -8.06
N GLY A 154 -1.97 13.51 -6.77
CA GLY A 154 -1.20 14.48 -5.98
C GLY A 154 -2.02 15.62 -5.35
N PHE A 155 -3.36 15.52 -5.31
CA PHE A 155 -4.27 16.48 -4.68
C PHE A 155 -4.13 17.94 -5.15
N GLY A 156 -3.61 18.14 -6.36
CA GLY A 156 -3.41 19.46 -6.94
C GLY A 156 -2.27 19.45 -7.96
N GLY A 157 -1.42 20.48 -7.89
CA GLY A 157 -0.24 20.63 -8.74
C GLY A 157 1.05 20.16 -8.07
N ASN A 158 2.19 20.61 -8.59
CA ASN A 158 3.52 20.17 -8.15
C ASN A 158 3.77 20.38 -6.64
N LEU A 159 3.30 21.49 -6.06
CA LEU A 159 3.49 21.80 -4.65
C LEU A 159 2.67 20.89 -3.73
N ASN A 160 1.47 20.51 -4.16
CA ASN A 160 0.65 19.53 -3.43
C ASN A 160 1.32 18.15 -3.45
N ALA A 161 1.82 17.71 -4.60
CA ALA A 161 2.59 16.47 -4.72
C ALA A 161 3.85 16.48 -3.83
N PHE A 162 4.56 17.61 -3.75
CA PHE A 162 5.73 17.79 -2.88
C PHE A 162 5.37 17.60 -1.40
N GLU A 163 4.34 18.31 -0.90
CA GLU A 163 3.94 18.23 0.50
C GLU A 163 3.33 16.87 0.85
N LEU A 164 2.57 16.26 -0.08
CA LEU A 164 2.02 14.93 0.12
C LEU A 164 3.13 13.87 0.25
N MET A 165 4.11 13.89 -0.64
CA MET A 165 5.28 13.02 -0.55
C MET A 165 6.01 13.21 0.78
N LYS A 166 6.21 14.46 1.22
CA LYS A 166 6.83 14.74 2.52
C LYS A 166 6.00 14.20 3.69
N GLY A 167 4.68 14.35 3.63
CA GLY A 167 3.76 13.82 4.63
C GLY A 167 3.86 12.30 4.75
N MET A 168 3.90 11.60 3.62
CA MET A 168 4.03 10.14 3.58
C MET A 168 5.41 9.65 4.05
N ILE A 169 6.50 10.37 3.70
CA ILE A 169 7.83 10.07 4.24
C ILE A 169 7.87 10.25 5.76
N LYS A 170 7.30 11.34 6.29
CA LYS A 170 7.21 11.54 7.75
C LYS A 170 6.47 10.40 8.45
N ALA A 171 5.45 9.85 7.79
CA ALA A 171 4.68 8.72 8.28
C ALA A 171 5.41 7.37 8.18
N GLY A 172 6.54 7.30 7.46
CA GLY A 172 7.39 6.10 7.35
C GLY A 172 7.10 5.21 6.14
N VAL A 173 6.72 5.79 4.99
CA VAL A 173 6.48 5.06 3.74
C VAL A 173 7.76 4.57 3.06
N GLY A 174 7.71 3.43 2.36
CA GLY A 174 8.82 2.92 1.55
C GLY A 174 8.74 3.31 0.06
N GLY A 175 7.54 3.33 -0.50
CA GLY A 175 7.29 3.75 -1.87
C GLY A 175 5.94 4.46 -2.04
N VAL A 176 5.84 5.36 -3.03
CA VAL A 176 4.65 6.16 -3.29
C VAL A 176 4.35 6.16 -4.78
N HIS A 177 3.10 5.89 -5.15
CA HIS A 177 2.66 6.03 -6.54
C HIS A 177 1.84 7.30 -6.76
N PHE A 178 2.07 7.94 -7.91
CA PHE A 178 1.29 9.05 -8.43
C PHE A 178 0.69 8.63 -9.77
N GLU A 179 -0.43 9.24 -10.19
CA GLU A 179 -1.07 8.97 -11.47
C GLU A 179 -1.28 10.23 -12.33
N ASP A 180 -1.30 10.04 -13.65
CA ASP A 180 -1.38 11.10 -14.67
C ASP A 180 -2.79 11.65 -14.91
N GLN A 181 -3.67 11.56 -13.91
CA GLN A 181 -5.00 12.15 -13.94
C GLN A 181 -5.02 13.62 -13.45
N LEU A 182 -6.06 14.34 -13.85
CA LEU A 182 -6.40 15.65 -13.30
C LEU A 182 -6.97 15.49 -11.88
N SER A 183 -6.30 16.07 -10.89
CA SER A 183 -6.67 15.94 -9.47
C SER A 183 -8.12 16.33 -9.15
N SER A 184 -8.63 17.40 -9.75
CA SER A 184 -10.02 17.85 -9.51
C SER A 184 -11.08 16.95 -10.17
N ALA A 185 -10.68 16.02 -11.03
CA ALA A 185 -11.56 15.09 -11.72
C ALA A 185 -11.08 13.64 -11.57
N LYS A 186 -10.23 13.34 -10.58
CA LYS A 186 -9.67 12.00 -10.34
C LYS A 186 -10.78 10.95 -10.22
N LYS A 187 -10.50 9.75 -10.70
CA LYS A 187 -11.36 8.57 -10.54
C LYS A 187 -10.54 7.34 -10.17
N CYS A 188 -11.20 6.34 -9.61
CA CYS A 188 -10.71 4.97 -9.66
C CYS A 188 -10.39 4.58 -11.11
N GLY A 189 -9.28 3.88 -11.32
CA GLY A 189 -8.83 3.46 -12.65
C GLY A 189 -9.83 2.65 -13.48
N HIS A 190 -10.79 2.03 -12.80
CA HIS A 190 -11.84 1.18 -13.38
C HIS A 190 -13.19 1.90 -13.55
N LEU A 191 -13.24 3.22 -13.34
CA LEU A 191 -14.40 4.07 -13.61
C LEU A 191 -14.22 4.84 -14.92
N GLY A 192 -15.35 5.18 -15.57
CA GLY A 192 -15.36 6.08 -16.71
C GLY A 192 -15.15 7.55 -16.33
N GLY A 193 -14.94 8.41 -17.33
CA GLY A 193 -14.82 9.87 -17.13
C GLY A 193 -13.48 10.33 -16.57
N LYS A 194 -12.41 9.53 -16.75
CA LYS A 194 -11.04 9.92 -16.41
C LYS A 194 -10.54 11.01 -17.35
N VAL A 195 -9.85 12.00 -16.78
CA VAL A 195 -9.22 13.10 -17.50
C VAL A 195 -7.72 13.06 -17.24
N LEU A 196 -6.93 12.84 -18.28
CA LEU A 196 -5.48 12.88 -18.22
C LEU A 196 -4.96 14.32 -18.12
N VAL A 197 -3.79 14.50 -17.53
CA VAL A 197 -2.97 15.71 -17.69
C VAL A 197 -1.91 15.50 -18.78
N PRO A 198 -1.32 16.57 -19.34
CA PRO A 198 -0.22 16.46 -20.29
C PRO A 198 0.94 15.65 -19.72
N THR A 199 1.63 14.93 -20.58
CA THR A 199 2.78 14.09 -20.23
C THR A 199 3.84 14.89 -19.44
N SER A 200 4.13 16.13 -19.83
CA SER A 200 5.02 17.05 -19.11
C SER A 200 4.52 17.46 -17.73
N GLU A 201 3.20 17.64 -17.53
CA GLU A 201 2.65 17.97 -16.22
C GLU A 201 2.86 16.83 -15.23
N PHE A 202 2.60 15.58 -15.66
CA PHE A 202 2.82 14.44 -14.80
C PHE A 202 4.30 14.19 -14.49
N ILE A 203 5.19 14.37 -15.49
CA ILE A 203 6.64 14.35 -15.26
C ILE A 203 7.05 15.37 -14.18
N ASN A 204 6.49 16.59 -14.21
CA ASN A 204 6.75 17.59 -13.17
C ASN A 204 6.29 17.14 -11.77
N LYS A 205 5.17 16.41 -11.66
CA LYS A 205 4.73 15.82 -10.39
C LYS A 205 5.71 14.74 -9.89
N LEU A 206 6.20 13.86 -10.77
CA LEU A 206 7.23 12.85 -10.43
C LEU A 206 8.54 13.50 -9.96
N ILE A 207 8.99 14.54 -10.67
CA ILE A 207 10.17 15.36 -10.30
C ILE A 207 9.96 15.99 -8.92
N SER A 208 8.75 16.52 -8.65
CA SER A 208 8.39 17.12 -7.37
C SER A 208 8.45 16.10 -6.22
N ALA A 209 7.91 14.90 -6.43
CA ALA A 209 8.01 13.80 -5.48
C ALA A 209 9.47 13.38 -5.23
N ARG A 210 10.30 13.31 -6.28
CA ARG A 210 11.74 13.01 -6.10
C ARG A 210 12.44 14.11 -5.31
N LEU A 211 12.13 15.38 -5.59
CA LEU A 211 12.71 16.51 -4.86
C LEU A 211 12.33 16.46 -3.39
N ALA A 212 11.09 16.09 -3.06
CA ALA A 212 10.65 15.88 -1.67
C ALA A 212 11.49 14.79 -0.97
N ALA A 213 11.67 13.63 -1.62
CA ALA A 213 12.48 12.54 -1.09
C ALA A 213 13.96 12.94 -0.89
N ASP A 214 14.55 13.60 -1.89
CA ASP A 214 15.94 14.09 -1.82
C ASP A 214 16.08 15.16 -0.73
N VAL A 215 15.14 16.09 -0.57
CA VAL A 215 15.14 17.10 0.51
C VAL A 215 15.07 16.41 1.88
N MET A 216 14.25 15.37 2.02
CA MET A 216 14.13 14.58 3.24
C MET A 216 15.22 13.51 3.42
N ASP A 217 16.19 13.46 2.50
CA ASP A 217 17.37 12.59 2.59
C ASP A 217 17.05 11.08 2.65
N VAL A 218 15.94 10.63 2.05
CA VAL A 218 15.52 9.22 2.05
C VAL A 218 15.38 8.66 0.64
N PRO A 219 15.69 7.36 0.41
CA PRO A 219 15.67 6.76 -0.93
C PRO A 219 14.29 6.25 -1.36
N THR A 220 13.20 6.91 -0.91
CA THR A 220 11.80 6.50 -1.15
C THR A 220 11.55 6.20 -2.62
N LEU A 221 10.88 5.08 -2.88
CA LEU A 221 10.58 4.64 -4.24
C LEU A 221 9.42 5.45 -4.82
N ILE A 222 9.52 5.83 -6.09
CA ILE A 222 8.50 6.57 -6.83
C ILE A 222 7.96 5.68 -7.93
N ILE A 223 6.64 5.56 -7.99
CA ILE A 223 5.95 4.77 -9.01
C ILE A 223 5.13 5.72 -9.89
N ALA A 224 5.33 5.63 -11.20
CA ALA A 224 4.55 6.36 -12.19
C ALA A 224 3.40 5.50 -12.69
N ARG A 225 2.17 5.90 -12.39
CA ARG A 225 0.96 5.27 -12.93
C ARG A 225 0.42 6.04 -14.13
N THR A 226 0.06 5.34 -15.19
CA THR A 226 -0.74 5.91 -16.30
C THR A 226 -2.14 5.31 -16.34
N ASP A 227 -3.12 6.18 -16.58
CA ASP A 227 -4.54 5.83 -16.73
C ASP A 227 -5.03 5.88 -18.19
N ALA A 228 -4.10 6.01 -19.14
CA ALA A 228 -4.39 6.20 -20.56
C ALA A 228 -5.05 4.98 -21.26
N ASP A 229 -5.15 3.83 -20.58
CA ASP A 229 -5.81 2.63 -21.13
C ASP A 229 -7.30 2.88 -21.39
N SER A 230 -7.96 3.66 -20.54
CA SER A 230 -9.40 3.90 -20.63
C SER A 230 -9.81 5.37 -20.47
N ALA A 231 -8.85 6.28 -20.25
CA ALA A 231 -9.12 7.71 -20.20
C ALA A 231 -9.30 8.29 -21.60
N THR A 232 -10.47 8.90 -21.85
CA THR A 232 -10.83 9.46 -23.17
C THR A 232 -10.74 10.98 -23.23
N LEU A 233 -10.26 11.62 -22.16
CA LEU A 233 -10.17 13.07 -22.01
C LEU A 233 -8.75 13.50 -21.61
N LEU A 234 -8.33 14.67 -22.08
CA LEU A 234 -7.04 15.30 -21.75
C LEU A 234 -7.26 16.80 -21.49
N THR A 235 -6.57 17.37 -20.50
CA THR A 235 -6.78 18.79 -20.16
C THR A 235 -6.24 19.77 -21.21
N SER A 236 -5.14 19.43 -21.88
CA SER A 236 -4.48 20.32 -22.85
C SER A 236 -3.65 19.54 -23.87
N ASP A 237 -3.57 20.06 -25.09
CA ASP A 237 -2.77 19.59 -26.23
C ASP A 237 -1.35 20.20 -26.28
N ILE A 238 -0.92 20.89 -25.21
CA ILE A 238 0.35 21.64 -25.17
C ILE A 238 1.60 20.77 -25.36
N ASP A 239 1.51 19.48 -25.04
CA ASP A 239 2.62 18.55 -25.13
C ASP A 239 2.57 17.78 -26.45
N ASN A 240 3.59 17.96 -27.29
CA ASN A 240 3.68 17.32 -28.60
C ASN A 240 3.61 15.78 -28.53
N ARG A 241 3.98 15.17 -27.39
CA ARG A 241 3.90 13.71 -27.21
C ARG A 241 2.46 13.20 -27.13
N ASP A 242 1.54 14.06 -26.68
CA ASP A 242 0.13 13.73 -26.52
C ASP A 242 -0.69 14.02 -27.79
N GLN A 243 -0.21 14.92 -28.65
CA GLN A 243 -0.97 15.41 -29.82
C GLN A 243 -1.39 14.31 -30.79
N LYS A 244 -0.57 13.26 -30.97
CA LYS A 244 -0.90 12.14 -31.86
C LYS A 244 -2.11 11.32 -31.42
N PHE A 245 -2.54 11.46 -30.16
CA PHE A 245 -3.70 10.77 -29.61
C PHE A 245 -4.97 11.62 -29.63
N LEU A 246 -4.91 12.89 -30.03
CA LEU A 246 -6.08 13.77 -30.03
C LEU A 246 -7.10 13.34 -31.10
N THR A 247 -8.40 13.39 -30.75
CA THR A 247 -9.48 13.16 -31.71
C THR A 247 -9.83 14.40 -32.53
N GLY A 248 -9.40 15.58 -32.07
CA GLY A 248 -9.78 16.89 -32.61
C GLY A 248 -11.07 17.48 -32.02
N GLU A 249 -11.76 16.74 -31.14
CA GLU A 249 -12.98 17.19 -30.47
C GLU A 249 -12.68 17.80 -29.08
N ARG A 250 -13.59 18.66 -28.62
CA ARG A 250 -13.57 19.22 -27.26
C ARG A 250 -14.91 19.09 -26.55
N THR A 251 -14.87 18.94 -25.23
CA THR A 251 -16.07 18.91 -24.38
C THR A 251 -16.52 20.31 -23.95
N SER A 252 -17.70 20.41 -23.33
CA SER A 252 -18.24 21.67 -22.77
C SER A 252 -17.38 22.28 -21.66
N GLU A 253 -16.70 21.44 -20.87
CA GLU A 253 -15.73 21.83 -19.84
C GLU A 253 -14.41 22.30 -20.46
N GLY A 254 -14.22 22.07 -21.76
CA GLY A 254 -13.05 22.47 -22.51
C GLY A 254 -11.96 21.40 -22.59
N PHE A 255 -12.19 20.18 -22.12
CA PHE A 255 -11.23 19.07 -22.27
C PHE A 255 -11.15 18.61 -23.73
N TYR A 256 -10.00 18.07 -24.12
CA TYR A 256 -9.77 17.47 -25.43
C TYR A 256 -10.16 16.00 -25.41
N GLY A 257 -10.78 15.52 -26.48
CA GLY A 257 -10.97 14.09 -26.71
C GLY A 257 -9.65 13.41 -27.10
N VAL A 258 -9.39 12.22 -26.56
CA VAL A 258 -8.21 11.40 -26.89
C VAL A 258 -8.55 9.94 -27.19
N HIS A 259 -7.79 9.33 -28.09
CA HIS A 259 -7.72 7.90 -28.32
C HIS A 259 -6.97 7.23 -27.15
N HIS A 260 -7.67 6.37 -26.41
CA HIS A 260 -7.13 5.59 -25.30
C HIS A 260 -6.52 4.26 -25.77
N GLY A 261 -5.82 3.59 -24.87
CA GLY A 261 -5.37 2.21 -25.03
C GLY A 261 -3.85 2.03 -24.94
N MET A 262 -3.40 0.85 -25.36
CA MET A 262 -2.02 0.37 -25.18
C MET A 262 -0.96 1.32 -25.75
N GLU A 263 -1.16 1.89 -26.95
CA GLU A 263 -0.17 2.79 -27.56
C GLU A 263 0.06 4.05 -26.71
N ALA A 264 -1.01 4.62 -26.16
CA ALA A 264 -0.94 5.78 -25.27
C ALA A 264 -0.23 5.44 -23.96
N CYS A 265 -0.52 4.26 -23.41
CA CYS A 265 0.12 3.76 -22.19
C CYS A 265 1.62 3.56 -22.38
N ILE A 266 2.04 2.89 -23.46
CA ILE A 266 3.45 2.66 -23.78
C ILE A 266 4.17 4.01 -23.95
N ALA A 267 3.63 4.92 -24.75
CA ALA A 267 4.26 6.22 -25.01
C ALA A 267 4.46 7.03 -23.71
N ARG A 268 3.46 7.01 -22.83
CA ARG A 268 3.52 7.67 -21.52
C ARG A 268 4.47 6.97 -20.56
N GLY A 269 4.42 5.64 -20.46
CA GLY A 269 5.34 4.84 -19.67
C GLY A 269 6.80 5.10 -20.04
N LEU A 270 7.14 5.07 -21.33
CA LEU A 270 8.48 5.41 -21.82
C LEU A 270 8.91 6.82 -21.42
N ALA A 271 7.99 7.80 -21.48
CA ALA A 271 8.28 9.18 -21.07
C ALA A 271 8.49 9.33 -19.55
N TYR A 272 7.90 8.45 -18.74
CA TYR A 272 7.97 8.49 -17.28
C TYR A 272 9.13 7.69 -16.70
N ALA A 273 9.63 6.68 -17.42
CA ALA A 273 10.68 5.77 -16.97
C ALA A 273 11.89 6.47 -16.32
N PRO A 274 12.47 7.55 -16.91
CA PRO A 274 13.62 8.22 -16.30
C PRO A 274 13.34 8.87 -14.95
N TYR A 275 12.06 9.06 -14.57
CA TYR A 275 11.64 9.79 -13.37
C TYR A 275 10.99 8.90 -12.32
N ALA A 276 10.87 7.58 -12.58
CA ALA A 276 10.19 6.63 -11.72
C ALA A 276 11.01 5.35 -11.50
N ASP A 277 10.95 4.80 -10.30
CA ASP A 277 11.60 3.53 -9.98
C ASP A 277 10.78 2.34 -10.48
N MET A 278 9.45 2.50 -10.61
CA MET A 278 8.55 1.54 -11.24
C MET A 278 7.50 2.23 -12.11
N ILE A 279 7.01 1.54 -13.14
CA ILE A 279 5.90 1.99 -13.96
C ILE A 279 4.70 1.07 -13.76
N TRP A 280 3.52 1.65 -13.68
CA TRP A 280 2.24 0.95 -13.60
C TRP A 280 1.30 1.46 -14.69
N MET A 281 0.84 0.57 -15.56
CA MET A 281 -0.32 0.81 -16.42
C MET A 281 -1.56 0.24 -15.76
N GLU A 282 -2.57 1.08 -15.48
CA GLU A 282 -3.88 0.55 -15.09
C GLU A 282 -4.53 -0.12 -16.31
N THR A 283 -5.18 -1.26 -16.10
CA THR A 283 -5.78 -2.07 -17.17
C THR A 283 -7.27 -2.29 -16.92
N SER A 284 -8.01 -2.53 -18.00
CA SER A 284 -9.46 -2.77 -17.93
C SER A 284 -9.84 -4.23 -17.62
N ARG A 285 -8.88 -5.16 -17.72
CA ARG A 285 -9.08 -6.61 -17.51
C ARG A 285 -7.77 -7.29 -17.04
N PRO A 286 -7.85 -8.44 -16.34
CA PRO A 286 -6.66 -9.20 -15.97
C PRO A 286 -6.18 -10.03 -17.18
N ASP A 287 -5.35 -9.44 -18.03
CA ASP A 287 -4.88 -10.03 -19.28
C ASP A 287 -3.34 -10.11 -19.33
N LEU A 288 -2.80 -11.33 -19.44
CA LEU A 288 -1.35 -11.58 -19.46
C LEU A 288 -0.70 -11.19 -20.80
N ASP A 289 -1.45 -11.18 -21.90
CA ASP A 289 -0.90 -10.80 -23.21
C ASP A 289 -0.80 -9.28 -23.33
N GLU A 290 -1.77 -8.54 -22.78
CA GLU A 290 -1.66 -7.09 -22.62
C GLU A 290 -0.49 -6.71 -21.71
N ALA A 291 -0.37 -7.40 -20.56
CA ALA A 291 0.75 -7.19 -19.63
C ALA A 291 2.10 -7.45 -20.30
N ARG A 292 2.22 -8.55 -21.06
CA ARG A 292 3.43 -8.87 -21.82
C ARG A 292 3.76 -7.79 -22.86
N THR A 293 2.76 -7.35 -23.62
CA THR A 293 2.93 -6.32 -24.66
C THR A 293 3.47 -5.02 -24.07
N PHE A 294 2.89 -4.58 -22.95
CA PHE A 294 3.37 -3.38 -22.26
C PHE A 294 4.80 -3.57 -21.75
N ALA A 295 5.09 -4.68 -21.07
CA ALA A 295 6.40 -4.97 -20.50
C ALA A 295 7.50 -5.00 -21.57
N GLU A 296 7.29 -5.75 -22.65
CA GLU A 296 8.24 -5.86 -23.77
C GLU A 296 8.53 -4.50 -24.41
N ALA A 297 7.51 -3.65 -24.57
CA ALA A 297 7.69 -2.31 -25.13
C ALA A 297 8.48 -1.36 -24.20
N ILE A 298 8.25 -1.43 -22.88
CA ILE A 298 9.04 -0.65 -21.92
C ILE A 298 10.49 -1.16 -21.87
N HIS A 299 10.69 -2.49 -21.80
CA HIS A 299 12.01 -3.09 -21.67
C HIS A 299 12.86 -3.00 -22.94
N ALA A 300 12.24 -2.81 -24.12
CA ALA A 300 12.97 -2.53 -25.34
C ALA A 300 13.82 -1.24 -25.25
N GLU A 301 13.33 -0.22 -24.54
CA GLU A 301 14.03 1.06 -24.34
C GLU A 301 14.71 1.16 -22.97
N TYR A 302 14.10 0.57 -21.94
CA TYR A 302 14.59 0.56 -20.56
C TYR A 302 14.61 -0.88 -20.00
N PRO A 303 15.64 -1.69 -20.34
CA PRO A 303 15.67 -3.12 -20.01
C PRO A 303 15.53 -3.46 -18.53
N ASP A 304 16.04 -2.59 -17.65
CA ASP A 304 16.03 -2.79 -16.20
C ASP A 304 14.82 -2.13 -15.50
N GLN A 305 13.89 -1.53 -16.25
CA GLN A 305 12.74 -0.82 -15.68
C GLN A 305 11.78 -1.81 -15.01
N MET A 306 11.68 -1.72 -13.69
CA MET A 306 10.72 -2.51 -12.94
C MET A 306 9.29 -2.04 -13.18
N LEU A 307 8.35 -2.97 -13.15
CA LEU A 307 6.92 -2.70 -13.37
C LEU A 307 6.10 -3.06 -12.13
N MET A 308 4.92 -2.46 -12.03
CA MET A 308 3.96 -2.69 -10.96
C MET A 308 2.57 -3.03 -11.55
N TYR A 309 1.89 -4.03 -10.98
CA TYR A 309 0.61 -4.54 -11.49
C TYR A 309 -0.47 -4.60 -10.42
N ASN A 310 -1.63 -4.00 -10.72
CA ASN A 310 -2.83 -4.07 -9.89
C ASN A 310 -3.65 -5.32 -10.22
N CYS A 311 -3.63 -6.30 -9.31
CA CYS A 311 -4.53 -7.45 -9.32
C CYS A 311 -5.91 -7.02 -8.78
N SER A 312 -6.61 -6.19 -9.55
CA SER A 312 -7.78 -5.44 -9.09
C SER A 312 -8.98 -6.32 -8.72
N PRO A 313 -9.63 -6.10 -7.56
CA PRO A 313 -10.95 -6.67 -7.25
C PRO A 313 -12.08 -6.09 -8.10
N SER A 314 -11.86 -4.99 -8.82
CA SER A 314 -12.82 -4.49 -9.80
C SER A 314 -12.96 -5.43 -11.00
N PHE A 315 -12.04 -6.38 -11.17
CA PHE A 315 -12.18 -7.46 -12.14
C PHE A 315 -13.09 -8.58 -11.59
N ASN A 316 -13.98 -9.08 -12.43
CA ASN A 316 -14.61 -10.38 -12.18
C ASN A 316 -13.67 -11.50 -12.62
N TRP A 317 -12.80 -11.96 -11.71
CA TRP A 317 -11.70 -12.89 -12.02
C TRP A 317 -12.17 -14.18 -12.70
N SER A 318 -13.12 -14.92 -12.10
CA SER A 318 -13.60 -16.20 -12.65
C SER A 318 -14.42 -16.06 -13.93
N ARG A 319 -14.90 -14.86 -14.26
CA ARG A 319 -15.56 -14.58 -15.54
C ARG A 319 -14.54 -14.34 -16.66
N ASN A 320 -13.38 -13.76 -16.34
CA ASN A 320 -12.36 -13.43 -17.32
C ASN A 320 -11.36 -14.58 -17.53
N LEU A 321 -11.03 -15.32 -16.47
CA LEU A 321 -9.94 -16.29 -16.47
C LEU A 321 -10.39 -17.63 -15.89
N ASP A 322 -9.82 -18.71 -16.43
CA ASP A 322 -9.95 -20.05 -15.84
C ASP A 322 -9.08 -20.19 -14.58
N ALA A 323 -9.36 -21.22 -13.76
CA ALA A 323 -8.67 -21.45 -12.50
C ALA A 323 -7.16 -21.71 -12.64
N ALA A 324 -6.73 -22.37 -13.72
CA ALA A 324 -5.31 -22.65 -13.95
C ALA A 324 -4.55 -21.36 -14.31
N THR A 325 -5.19 -20.46 -15.07
CA THR A 325 -4.65 -19.15 -15.40
C THR A 325 -4.58 -18.24 -14.17
N ILE A 326 -5.63 -18.21 -13.34
CA ILE A 326 -5.62 -17.48 -12.06
C ILE A 326 -4.45 -17.96 -11.17
N ALA A 327 -4.28 -19.28 -11.04
CA ALA A 327 -3.25 -19.86 -10.17
C ALA A 327 -1.81 -19.50 -10.58
N LYS A 328 -1.55 -19.25 -11.86
CA LYS A 328 -0.22 -18.85 -12.35
C LYS A 328 -0.06 -17.34 -12.57
N PHE A 329 -1.13 -16.56 -12.48
CA PHE A 329 -1.18 -15.17 -12.95
C PHE A 329 -0.03 -14.31 -12.42
N GLN A 330 0.16 -14.27 -11.10
CA GLN A 330 1.22 -13.46 -10.48
C GLN A 330 2.63 -13.92 -10.83
N ARG A 331 2.84 -15.24 -10.98
CA ARG A 331 4.14 -15.80 -11.35
C ARG A 331 4.51 -15.42 -12.79
N GLU A 332 3.56 -15.50 -13.72
CA GLU A 332 3.78 -15.08 -15.11
C GLU A 332 4.07 -13.58 -15.19
N LEU A 333 3.35 -12.74 -14.44
CA LEU A 333 3.63 -11.31 -14.33
C LEU A 333 5.04 -11.04 -13.77
N GLY A 334 5.46 -11.79 -12.74
CA GLY A 334 6.81 -11.66 -12.16
C GLY A 334 7.91 -11.92 -13.19
N ALA A 335 7.73 -12.94 -14.05
CA ALA A 335 8.64 -13.26 -15.14
C ALA A 335 8.71 -12.18 -16.24
N MET A 336 7.67 -11.33 -16.36
CA MET A 336 7.64 -10.19 -17.28
C MET A 336 8.20 -8.90 -16.65
N GLY A 337 8.73 -8.94 -15.41
CA GLY A 337 9.29 -7.77 -14.74
C GLY A 337 8.31 -6.95 -13.91
N TYR A 338 7.08 -7.44 -13.68
CA TYR A 338 6.16 -6.89 -12.68
C TYR A 338 6.60 -7.30 -11.27
N LYS A 339 7.57 -6.55 -10.74
CA LYS A 339 8.24 -6.81 -9.47
C LYS A 339 7.41 -6.46 -8.24
N PHE A 340 6.43 -5.57 -8.36
CA PHE A 340 5.46 -5.30 -7.29
C PHE A 340 4.04 -5.58 -7.77
N GLN A 341 3.32 -6.44 -7.07
CA GLN A 341 1.96 -6.85 -7.43
C GLN A 341 1.03 -6.74 -6.23
N PHE A 342 -0.19 -6.28 -6.42
CA PHE A 342 -1.03 -5.95 -5.26
C PHE A 342 -2.50 -6.07 -5.56
N ILE A 343 -3.28 -6.46 -4.54
CA ILE A 343 -4.74 -6.41 -4.57
C ILE A 343 -5.19 -5.16 -3.82
N THR A 344 -5.60 -4.13 -4.57
CA THR A 344 -5.98 -2.81 -4.06
C THR A 344 -7.03 -2.86 -2.95
N LEU A 345 -8.15 -3.57 -3.19
CA LEU A 345 -9.33 -3.52 -2.31
C LEU A 345 -9.47 -4.73 -1.38
N ALA A 346 -8.39 -5.49 -1.16
CA ALA A 346 -8.41 -6.71 -0.34
C ALA A 346 -9.01 -6.46 1.07
N GLY A 347 -8.47 -5.48 1.80
CA GLY A 347 -8.94 -5.10 3.13
C GLY A 347 -10.40 -4.65 3.20
N PHE A 348 -10.91 -3.96 2.17
CA PHE A 348 -12.32 -3.57 2.09
C PHE A 348 -13.23 -4.80 1.95
N HIS A 349 -12.93 -5.67 0.97
CA HIS A 349 -13.74 -6.86 0.74
C HIS A 349 -13.69 -7.82 1.94
N SER A 350 -12.51 -8.09 2.50
CA SER A 350 -12.38 -9.00 3.64
C SER A 350 -13.11 -8.47 4.88
N LEU A 351 -13.06 -7.16 5.14
CA LEU A 351 -13.74 -6.53 6.28
C LEU A 351 -15.26 -6.60 6.13
N ASN A 352 -15.78 -6.17 4.98
CA ASN A 352 -17.22 -6.09 4.76
C ASN A 352 -17.86 -7.48 4.69
N THR A 353 -17.23 -8.43 3.98
CA THR A 353 -17.76 -9.80 3.87
C THR A 353 -17.78 -10.49 5.23
N ALA A 354 -16.68 -10.46 5.98
CA ALA A 354 -16.62 -11.14 7.28
C ALA A 354 -17.66 -10.59 8.27
N MET A 355 -17.83 -9.27 8.32
CA MET A 355 -18.83 -8.66 9.20
C MET A 355 -20.26 -8.94 8.73
N PHE A 356 -20.53 -8.93 7.43
CA PHE A 356 -21.86 -9.26 6.89
C PHE A 356 -22.27 -10.70 7.19
N GLU A 357 -21.36 -11.65 7.01
CA GLU A 357 -21.58 -13.07 7.32
C GLU A 357 -21.82 -13.27 8.82
N LEU A 358 -21.00 -12.68 9.68
CA LEU A 358 -21.16 -12.75 11.13
C LEU A 358 -22.50 -12.14 11.57
N ALA A 359 -22.84 -10.94 11.10
CA ALA A 359 -24.08 -10.26 11.45
C ALA A 359 -25.31 -11.04 10.97
N SER A 360 -25.25 -11.65 9.78
CA SER A 360 -26.30 -12.50 9.25
C SER A 360 -26.49 -13.75 10.11
N GLY A 361 -25.40 -14.45 10.42
CA GLY A 361 -25.44 -15.62 11.31
C GLY A 361 -25.92 -15.27 12.72
N TYR A 362 -25.50 -14.13 13.25
CA TYR A 362 -25.88 -13.66 14.59
C TYR A 362 -27.36 -13.29 14.67
N ARG A 363 -27.91 -12.63 13.63
CA ARG A 363 -29.35 -12.39 13.51
C ARG A 363 -30.14 -13.70 13.57
N ASP A 364 -29.66 -14.75 12.90
CA ASP A 364 -30.40 -15.99 12.73
C ASP A 364 -30.20 -17.00 13.87
N SER A 365 -29.04 -16.96 14.57
CA SER A 365 -28.66 -18.00 15.55
C SER A 365 -27.93 -17.48 16.81
N GLY A 366 -27.83 -16.16 16.98
CA GLY A 366 -27.20 -15.51 18.14
C GLY A 366 -25.78 -16.02 18.39
N MET A 367 -25.51 -16.39 19.64
CA MET A 367 -24.18 -16.85 20.08
C MET A 367 -23.64 -18.05 19.31
N THR A 368 -24.50 -18.87 18.68
CA THR A 368 -24.04 -20.00 17.85
C THR A 368 -23.18 -19.52 16.68
N ALA A 369 -23.52 -18.38 16.06
CA ALA A 369 -22.72 -17.82 14.97
C ALA A 369 -21.39 -17.25 15.47
N TYR A 370 -21.39 -16.61 16.64
CA TYR A 370 -20.16 -16.07 17.23
C TYR A 370 -19.21 -17.18 17.68
N SER A 371 -19.74 -18.25 18.31
CA SER A 371 -18.95 -19.42 18.71
C SER A 371 -18.24 -20.05 17.51
N LYS A 372 -18.91 -20.18 16.36
CA LYS A 372 -18.29 -20.71 15.13
C LYS A 372 -17.13 -19.86 14.63
N LEU A 373 -17.22 -18.53 14.77
CA LEU A 373 -16.11 -17.64 14.45
C LEU A 373 -14.93 -17.91 15.40
N GLN A 374 -15.21 -18.00 16.71
CA GLN A 374 -14.19 -18.28 17.71
C GLN A 374 -13.54 -19.66 17.52
N ASP A 375 -14.32 -20.69 17.22
CA ASP A 375 -13.82 -22.04 16.90
C ASP A 375 -12.86 -21.99 15.70
N ARG A 376 -13.22 -21.22 14.67
CA ARG A 376 -12.36 -21.00 13.51
C ARG A 376 -11.05 -20.29 13.88
N GLU A 377 -11.09 -19.32 14.80
CA GLU A 377 -9.88 -18.65 15.30
C GLU A 377 -8.97 -19.61 16.06
N PHE A 378 -9.52 -20.51 16.87
CA PHE A 378 -8.75 -21.56 17.54
C PHE A 378 -8.11 -22.53 16.54
N ASP A 379 -8.85 -22.94 15.50
CA ASP A 379 -8.32 -23.80 14.45
C ASP A 379 -7.14 -23.13 13.73
N LEU A 380 -7.27 -21.85 13.37
CA LEU A 380 -6.21 -21.06 12.74
C LEU A 380 -5.00 -20.89 13.67
N ALA A 381 -5.23 -20.71 14.97
CA ALA A 381 -4.15 -20.61 15.95
C ALA A 381 -3.32 -21.90 16.04
N ARG A 382 -4.00 -23.06 15.99
CA ARG A 382 -3.37 -24.39 16.05
C ARG A 382 -2.64 -24.77 14.76
N THR A 383 -3.16 -24.37 13.60
CA THR A 383 -2.69 -24.85 12.30
C THR A 383 -1.77 -23.88 11.55
N ASP A 384 -2.07 -22.58 11.64
CA ASP A 384 -1.46 -21.55 10.77
C ASP A 384 -0.73 -20.46 11.57
N GLY A 385 -0.71 -20.55 12.91
CA GLY A 385 0.01 -19.61 13.78
C GLY A 385 -0.74 -18.28 14.05
N TYR A 386 -2.06 -18.26 13.88
CA TYR A 386 -2.88 -17.07 14.21
C TYR A 386 -2.87 -16.76 15.71
N ARG A 387 -2.58 -15.51 16.09
CA ARG A 387 -2.38 -15.11 17.50
C ARG A 387 -3.52 -14.31 18.11
N ALA A 388 -4.37 -13.69 17.32
CA ALA A 388 -5.34 -12.71 17.83
C ALA A 388 -6.53 -13.33 18.58
N VAL A 389 -6.65 -14.66 18.62
CA VAL A 389 -7.57 -15.35 19.53
C VAL A 389 -7.29 -14.99 21.00
N LYS A 390 -6.00 -14.84 21.37
CA LYS A 390 -5.53 -14.28 22.64
C LYS A 390 -5.42 -12.75 22.50
N HIS A 391 -6.58 -12.11 22.36
CA HIS A 391 -6.71 -10.71 21.94
C HIS A 391 -6.08 -9.71 22.93
N GLN A 392 -6.04 -9.99 24.24
CA GLN A 392 -5.39 -9.12 25.23
C GLN A 392 -3.88 -9.13 25.04
N SER A 393 -3.28 -10.31 24.95
CA SER A 393 -1.86 -10.47 24.65
C SER A 393 -1.49 -9.85 23.30
N PHE A 394 -2.32 -10.08 22.28
CA PHE A 394 -2.09 -9.60 20.91
C PHE A 394 -2.02 -8.07 20.81
N VAL A 395 -2.86 -7.34 21.54
CA VAL A 395 -2.83 -5.86 21.54
C VAL A 395 -1.80 -5.27 22.51
N GLY A 396 -1.09 -6.12 23.25
CA GLY A 396 0.04 -5.75 24.07
C GLY A 396 -0.28 -5.49 25.55
N THR A 397 -1.33 -6.09 26.11
CA THR A 397 -1.60 -6.02 27.56
C THR A 397 -0.38 -6.45 28.36
N GLY A 398 0.28 -7.56 27.99
CA GLY A 398 1.54 -8.01 28.62
C GLY A 398 2.70 -7.02 28.49
N TYR A 399 2.79 -6.30 27.36
CA TYR A 399 3.77 -5.23 27.19
C TYR A 399 3.56 -4.09 28.19
N PHE A 400 2.31 -3.65 28.35
CA PHE A 400 2.01 -2.56 29.28
C PHE A 400 2.11 -2.98 30.74
N ASP A 401 1.82 -4.24 31.06
CA ASP A 401 2.12 -4.81 32.38
C ASP A 401 3.62 -4.77 32.68
N LEU A 402 4.47 -5.14 31.71
CA LEU A 402 5.92 -5.04 31.87
C LEU A 402 6.36 -3.59 32.11
N VAL A 403 5.83 -2.62 31.35
CA VAL A 403 6.10 -1.20 31.57
C VAL A 403 5.71 -0.78 33.00
N GLN A 404 4.52 -1.16 33.44
CA GLN A 404 4.02 -0.84 34.78
C GLN A 404 4.91 -1.47 35.87
N GLN A 405 5.32 -2.72 35.68
CA GLN A 405 6.20 -3.42 36.61
C GLN A 405 7.59 -2.77 36.68
N VAL A 406 8.16 -2.36 35.55
CA VAL A 406 9.45 -1.65 35.51
C VAL A 406 9.35 -0.29 36.23
N VAL A 407 8.30 0.50 35.93
CA VAL A 407 8.09 1.83 36.54
C VAL A 407 7.88 1.73 38.05
N THR A 408 7.22 0.68 38.52
CA THR A 408 6.93 0.47 39.94
C THR A 408 7.95 -0.42 40.66
N ALA A 409 9.06 -0.76 40.00
CA ALA A 409 10.07 -1.67 40.54
C ALA A 409 9.49 -2.98 41.10
N GLY A 410 8.51 -3.57 40.40
CA GLY A 410 7.90 -4.85 40.78
C GLY A 410 6.73 -4.74 41.78
N GLN A 411 6.31 -3.53 42.17
CA GLN A 411 5.36 -3.34 43.27
C GLN A 411 3.91 -3.11 42.84
N SER A 412 3.63 -3.05 41.54
CA SER A 412 2.27 -2.80 41.07
C SER A 412 1.33 -3.96 41.41
N SER A 413 0.22 -3.63 42.06
CA SER A 413 -0.91 -4.52 42.32
C SER A 413 -2.02 -4.44 41.26
N THR A 414 -1.78 -3.72 40.15
CA THR A 414 -2.80 -3.39 39.14
C THR A 414 -2.37 -3.79 37.73
N THR A 415 -1.55 -4.84 37.59
CA THR A 415 -1.31 -5.49 36.30
C THR A 415 -2.55 -6.20 35.81
N ALA A 416 -2.72 -6.28 34.49
CA ALA A 416 -3.96 -6.69 33.84
C ALA A 416 -4.00 -8.17 33.42
N MET A 417 -2.88 -8.79 33.03
CA MET A 417 -2.87 -10.17 32.51
C MET A 417 -3.10 -11.22 33.61
N ALA A 418 -2.51 -11.02 34.78
CA ALA A 418 -2.69 -11.92 35.92
C ALA A 418 -4.17 -11.94 36.35
N HIS A 419 -4.74 -13.13 36.51
CA HIS A 419 -6.16 -13.33 36.83
C HIS A 419 -7.15 -12.82 35.76
N SER A 420 -6.69 -12.65 34.51
CA SER A 420 -7.58 -12.38 33.37
C SER A 420 -8.27 -13.66 32.90
N THR A 421 -9.45 -13.51 32.29
CA THR A 421 -10.15 -14.64 31.64
C THR A 421 -9.35 -15.24 30.50
N GLU A 422 -8.50 -14.45 29.83
CA GLU A 422 -7.57 -14.96 28.82
C GLU A 422 -6.56 -15.93 29.44
N ALA A 423 -5.97 -15.58 30.59
CA ALA A 423 -5.04 -16.47 31.30
C ALA A 423 -5.71 -17.75 31.81
N GLU A 424 -6.99 -17.69 32.17
CA GLU A 424 -7.74 -18.85 32.71
C GLU A 424 -8.33 -19.77 31.63
N GLN A 425 -8.83 -19.20 30.52
CA GLN A 425 -9.68 -19.93 29.56
C GLN A 425 -9.01 -20.19 28.20
N PHE A 426 -7.87 -19.54 27.91
CA PHE A 426 -7.17 -19.66 26.62
C PHE A 426 -5.80 -20.34 26.79
N THR A 427 -5.74 -21.38 27.63
CA THR A 427 -4.58 -22.27 27.77
C THR A 427 -4.51 -23.25 26.61
N ASP A 428 -3.30 -23.72 26.27
CA ASP A 428 -3.10 -24.57 25.09
C ASP A 428 -3.79 -25.96 25.23
N ASP A 429 -4.22 -26.32 26.45
CA ASP A 429 -4.96 -27.55 26.78
C ASP A 429 -6.50 -27.37 26.85
N ALA A 430 -7.03 -26.17 26.60
CA ALA A 430 -8.46 -25.92 26.63
C ALA A 430 -9.12 -26.44 25.33
N ASP A 431 -9.47 -27.72 25.30
CA ASP A 431 -10.30 -28.27 24.24
C ASP A 431 -11.72 -27.68 24.32
N PRO A 432 -12.30 -27.19 23.20
CA PRO A 432 -13.67 -26.70 23.20
C PRO A 432 -14.59 -27.86 23.59
N GLN A 433 -15.35 -27.69 24.69
CA GLN A 433 -16.40 -28.64 25.02
C GLN A 433 -17.42 -28.63 23.87
N PRO A 434 -17.73 -29.79 23.25
CA PRO A 434 -18.74 -29.85 22.21
C PRO A 434 -20.05 -29.32 22.79
N ALA A 435 -20.69 -28.38 22.08
CA ALA A 435 -21.98 -27.84 22.46
C ALA A 435 -22.95 -29.01 22.70
N GLN A 436 -23.33 -29.24 23.96
CA GLN A 436 -24.33 -30.25 24.28
C GLN A 436 -25.64 -29.84 23.62
N ALA A 437 -26.13 -30.68 22.72
CA ALA A 437 -27.46 -30.52 22.13
C ALA A 437 -28.47 -30.46 23.28
N VAL A 438 -29.11 -29.30 23.45
CA VAL A 438 -30.20 -29.14 24.41
C VAL A 438 -31.34 -30.03 23.90
N ALA A 439 -31.52 -31.18 24.54
CA ALA A 439 -32.65 -32.07 24.27
C ALA A 439 -33.94 -31.29 24.54
N GLY A 440 -34.74 -31.10 23.49
CA GLY A 440 -36.04 -30.46 23.59
C GLY A 440 -36.93 -31.20 24.60
N THR A 441 -37.48 -30.44 25.54
CA THR A 441 -38.55 -30.89 26.42
C THR A 441 -39.77 -31.30 25.56
N PRO A 442 -40.33 -32.51 25.72
CA PRO A 442 -41.62 -32.83 25.13
C PRO A 442 -42.69 -32.02 25.86
N THR A 443 -43.46 -31.24 25.10
CA THR A 443 -44.74 -30.70 25.57
C THR A 443 -45.76 -31.84 25.52
N ASP A 444 -46.19 -32.32 26.69
CA ASP A 444 -47.44 -33.09 26.85
C ASP A 444 -48.65 -32.14 26.89
#